data_AF-X0YPR1-F1
#
_entry.id   AF-X0YPR1-F1
#
_cell.length_a   1.000
_cell.length_b   1.000
_cell.length_c   1.000
_cell.angle_alpha   90.00
_cell.angle_beta   90.00
_cell.angle_gamma   90.00
#
_symmetry.space_group_name_H-M   'P 1'
#
loop_
_entity.id
_entity.type
_entity.pdbx_description
1 polymer ?
#
loop_
_entity_poly.entity_id
_entity_poly.type
_entity_poly.pdbx_seq_one_letter_code
_entity_poly.pdbx_strand_id
1 'polypeptide(L)'
;DVGTIEEVADFLKIPQSHTLKAVFYIADGKLVFVVIRGDIGVNEVKLKNALGCIDLRLATEAEVINAGLVAGAASAVGIKGIKIIADDSITSGANFVAGANKADTHFRNVNYPRDFKAELVTDIAQARAGDECPKCGAKLSSTRGIEVGHVFKLGTFLSEKLGAFFIDQGGASHPIIMGCYGIGLDRLLAAVIELNHDDKGILWPFSIAPYHIYLCPLYQESSEVEAIVEKVYSALEAEGLEVL
;
A
#
# COMPACT_ATOMS: atom_id res chain seq x y z
N ASP A 1 -18.26 21.97 -17.41
CA ASP A 1 -18.39 20.94 -16.37
C ASP A 1 -17.25 21.13 -15.38
N VAL A 2 -17.57 21.14 -14.09
CA VAL A 2 -16.62 21.30 -12.98
C VAL A 2 -16.92 20.13 -12.05
N GLY A 3 -16.27 18.99 -12.29
CA GLY A 3 -16.55 17.72 -11.61
C GLY A 3 -15.40 17.23 -10.73
N THR A 4 -14.18 17.71 -10.96
CA THR A 4 -13.03 17.33 -10.14
C THR A 4 -12.82 18.30 -8.97
N ILE A 5 -12.14 17.83 -7.92
CA ILE A 5 -11.80 18.67 -6.78
C ILE A 5 -10.93 19.86 -7.16
N GLU A 6 -10.03 19.68 -8.13
CA GLU A 6 -9.18 20.73 -8.68
C GLU A 6 -10.01 21.79 -9.39
N GLU A 7 -10.89 21.39 -10.31
CA GLU A 7 -11.78 22.31 -11.03
C GLU A 7 -12.68 23.11 -10.07
N VAL A 8 -13.24 22.45 -9.05
CA VAL A 8 -14.10 23.10 -8.04
C VAL A 8 -13.30 24.10 -7.20
N ALA A 9 -12.11 23.72 -6.75
CA ALA A 9 -11.23 24.57 -5.97
C ALA A 9 -10.82 25.82 -6.76
N ASP A 10 -10.43 25.66 -8.02
CA ASP A 10 -10.02 26.73 -8.91
C ASP A 10 -11.17 27.68 -9.25
N PHE A 11 -12.34 27.14 -9.58
CA PHE A 11 -13.54 27.93 -9.87
C PHE A 11 -13.94 28.81 -8.67
N LEU A 12 -13.82 28.27 -7.46
CA LEU A 12 -14.21 28.95 -6.22
C LEU A 12 -13.07 29.77 -5.59
N LYS A 13 -11.84 29.65 -6.11
CA LYS A 13 -10.62 30.26 -5.58
C LYS A 13 -10.38 29.91 -4.10
N ILE A 14 -10.53 28.63 -3.77
CA ILE A 14 -10.30 28.08 -2.43
C ILE A 14 -9.24 26.97 -2.51
N PRO A 15 -8.51 26.66 -1.43
CA PRO A 15 -7.64 25.50 -1.42
C PRO A 15 -8.46 24.20 -1.51
N GLN A 16 -7.89 23.16 -2.12
CA GLN A 16 -8.52 21.82 -2.17
C GLN A 16 -8.79 21.24 -0.76
N SER A 17 -8.06 21.70 0.26
CA SER A 17 -8.32 21.34 1.66
C SER A 17 -9.64 21.89 2.21
N HIS A 18 -10.28 22.85 1.52
CA HIS A 18 -11.61 23.37 1.86
C HIS A 18 -12.75 22.66 1.11
N THR A 19 -12.47 21.55 0.43
CA THR A 19 -13.51 20.72 -0.20
C THR A 19 -13.62 19.36 0.50
N LEU A 20 -14.80 18.74 0.40
CA LEU A 20 -15.04 17.35 0.76
C LEU A 20 -15.39 16.57 -0.51
N LYS A 21 -14.69 15.46 -0.73
CA LYS A 21 -15.01 14.53 -1.81
C LYS A 21 -15.75 13.31 -1.29
N ALA A 22 -16.63 12.80 -2.14
CA ALA A 22 -17.30 11.53 -1.97
C ALA A 22 -16.60 10.45 -2.79
N VAL A 23 -16.26 9.34 -2.16
CA VAL A 23 -15.71 8.15 -2.83
C VAL A 23 -16.60 6.95 -2.52
N PHE A 24 -16.86 6.12 -3.50
CA PHE A 24 -17.82 5.02 -3.38
C PHE A 24 -17.10 3.68 -3.44
N TYR A 25 -17.38 2.82 -2.47
CA TYR A 25 -16.81 1.49 -2.38
C TYR A 25 -17.90 0.44 -2.26
N ILE A 26 -17.64 -0.76 -2.76
CA ILE A 26 -18.39 -1.96 -2.43
C ILE A 26 -17.58 -2.74 -1.41
N ALA A 27 -18.15 -2.92 -0.21
CA ALA A 27 -17.58 -3.71 0.87
C ALA A 27 -18.48 -4.93 1.12
N ASP A 28 -17.95 -6.13 0.89
CA ASP A 28 -18.69 -7.41 0.97
C ASP A 28 -20.08 -7.35 0.27
N GLY A 29 -20.11 -6.78 -0.94
CA GLY A 29 -21.32 -6.65 -1.76
C GLY A 29 -22.25 -5.48 -1.39
N LYS A 30 -21.90 -4.64 -0.40
CA LYS A 30 -22.71 -3.49 0.02
C LYS A 30 -22.01 -2.17 -0.32
N LEU A 31 -22.79 -1.20 -0.79
CA LEU A 31 -22.29 0.14 -1.08
C LEU A 31 -21.95 0.90 0.22
N VAL A 32 -20.78 1.51 0.23
CA VAL A 32 -20.25 2.36 1.29
C VAL A 32 -19.92 3.72 0.71
N PHE A 33 -20.43 4.76 1.35
CA PHE A 33 -20.18 6.16 1.01
C PHE A 33 -19.02 6.66 1.88
N VAL A 34 -17.91 7.04 1.27
CA VAL A 34 -16.73 7.56 1.97
C VAL A 34 -16.63 9.07 1.80
N VAL A 35 -16.50 9.81 2.90
CA VAL A 35 -16.28 11.27 2.90
C VAL A 35 -14.89 11.57 3.40
N ILE A 36 -14.15 12.37 2.65
CA ILE A 36 -12.79 12.77 3.02
C ILE A 36 -12.48 14.16 2.45
N ARG A 37 -11.52 14.88 3.05
CA ARG A 37 -11.04 16.16 2.52
C ARG A 37 -10.51 16.00 1.09
N GLY A 38 -10.73 17.01 0.25
CA GLY A 38 -10.49 16.92 -1.20
C GLY A 38 -9.05 16.61 -1.60
N ASP A 39 -8.09 17.19 -0.88
CA ASP A 39 -6.64 17.13 -1.16
C ASP A 39 -5.95 15.81 -0.75
N ILE A 40 -6.64 14.88 -0.06
CA ILE A 40 -6.06 13.63 0.45
C ILE A 40 -6.76 12.40 -0.11
N GLY A 41 -6.02 11.34 -0.41
CA GLY A 41 -6.54 10.07 -0.93
C GLY A 41 -7.11 9.18 0.16
N VAL A 42 -8.02 8.27 -0.21
CA VAL A 42 -8.48 7.20 0.68
C VAL A 42 -7.42 6.08 0.67
N ASN A 43 -7.00 5.64 1.85
CA ASN A 43 -6.21 4.43 2.03
C ASN A 43 -7.15 3.23 2.16
N GLU A 44 -7.23 2.42 1.11
CA GLU A 44 -8.14 1.27 1.05
C GLU A 44 -7.84 0.20 2.09
N VAL A 45 -6.57 0.04 2.50
CA VAL A 45 -6.18 -0.89 3.57
C VAL A 45 -6.75 -0.42 4.91
N LYS A 46 -6.62 0.89 5.23
CA LYS A 46 -7.23 1.46 6.44
C LYS A 46 -8.74 1.33 6.42
N LEU A 47 -9.39 1.66 5.29
CA LEU A 47 -10.84 1.55 5.12
C LEU A 47 -11.32 0.10 5.29
N LYS A 48 -10.66 -0.86 4.64
CA LYS A 48 -10.96 -2.30 4.75
C LYS A 48 -10.88 -2.78 6.19
N ASN A 49 -9.80 -2.41 6.89
CA ASN A 49 -9.61 -2.77 8.30
C ASN A 49 -10.68 -2.13 9.21
N ALA A 50 -11.01 -0.86 8.98
CA ALA A 50 -12.05 -0.15 9.75
C ALA A 50 -13.45 -0.75 9.52
N LEU A 51 -13.74 -1.22 8.31
CA LEU A 51 -14.99 -1.89 7.97
C LEU A 51 -15.03 -3.35 8.43
N GLY A 52 -13.87 -3.98 8.65
CA GLY A 52 -13.75 -5.41 8.92
C GLY A 52 -14.21 -6.27 7.74
N CYS A 53 -14.15 -5.75 6.51
CA CYS A 53 -14.63 -6.45 5.33
C CYS A 53 -13.54 -7.31 4.67
N ILE A 54 -13.97 -8.35 3.96
CA ILE A 54 -13.06 -9.28 3.26
C ILE A 54 -12.77 -8.75 1.86
N ASP A 55 -13.80 -8.29 1.16
CA ASP A 55 -13.69 -7.69 -0.15
C ASP A 55 -13.97 -6.19 -0.07
N LEU A 56 -13.13 -5.40 -0.74
CA LEU A 56 -13.28 -3.96 -0.87
C LEU A 56 -12.81 -3.56 -2.27
N ARG A 57 -13.68 -2.90 -3.02
CA ARG A 57 -13.34 -2.33 -4.32
C ARG A 57 -14.06 -1.01 -4.54
N LEU A 58 -13.57 -0.20 -5.46
CA LEU A 58 -14.32 0.95 -5.95
C LEU A 58 -15.66 0.49 -6.54
N ALA A 59 -16.70 1.27 -6.27
CA ALA A 59 -17.99 1.09 -6.92
C ALA A 59 -17.87 1.49 -8.39
N THR A 60 -18.52 0.72 -9.26
CA THR A 60 -18.64 1.07 -10.67
C THR A 60 -19.64 2.22 -10.83
N GLU A 61 -19.53 2.95 -11.94
CA GLU A 61 -20.46 4.04 -12.26
C GLU A 61 -21.92 3.57 -12.25
N ALA A 62 -22.20 2.37 -12.79
CA ALA A 62 -23.54 1.78 -12.79
C ALA A 62 -24.09 1.56 -11.37
N GLU A 63 -23.25 1.09 -10.44
CA GLU A 63 -23.65 0.89 -9.04
C GLU A 63 -23.94 2.23 -8.33
N VAL A 64 -23.15 3.26 -8.63
CA VAL A 64 -23.35 4.61 -8.09
C VAL A 64 -24.67 5.21 -8.61
N ILE A 65 -24.94 5.08 -9.92
CA ILE A 65 -26.20 5.55 -10.54
C ILE A 65 -27.40 4.79 -9.97
N ASN A 66 -27.31 3.46 -9.85
CA ASN A 66 -28.39 2.62 -9.31
C ASN A 66 -28.71 2.96 -7.84
N ALA A 67 -27.73 3.47 -7.09
CA ALA A 67 -27.92 3.98 -5.74
C ALA A 67 -28.46 5.41 -5.68
N GLY A 68 -28.74 6.04 -6.83
CA GLY A 68 -29.25 7.42 -6.93
C GLY A 68 -28.19 8.49 -6.63
N LEU A 69 -26.91 8.15 -6.75
CA LEU A 69 -25.79 9.05 -6.48
C LEU A 69 -25.25 9.65 -7.77
N VAL A 70 -24.80 10.90 -7.70
CA VAL A 70 -24.25 11.63 -8.85
C VAL A 70 -22.74 11.76 -8.68
N ALA A 71 -21.98 10.93 -9.40
CA ALA A 71 -20.52 11.02 -9.39
C ALA A 71 -20.06 12.45 -9.76
N GLY A 72 -19.00 12.96 -9.10
CA GLY A 72 -18.51 14.32 -9.27
C GLY A 72 -19.34 15.42 -8.58
N ALA A 73 -20.59 15.15 -8.20
CA ALA A 73 -21.45 16.11 -7.50
C ALA A 73 -22.14 15.53 -6.25
N ALA A 74 -21.65 14.40 -5.72
CA ALA A 74 -22.23 13.77 -4.54
C ALA A 74 -21.65 14.31 -3.23
N SER A 75 -22.47 14.30 -2.18
CA SER A 75 -22.05 14.48 -0.79
C SER A 75 -22.95 13.70 0.16
N ALA A 76 -22.50 13.54 1.41
CA ALA A 76 -23.29 12.89 2.46
C ALA A 76 -24.52 13.70 2.93
N VAL A 77 -24.71 14.94 2.45
CA VAL A 77 -25.82 15.81 2.86
C VAL A 77 -27.15 15.25 2.35
N GLY A 78 -28.02 14.83 3.27
CA GLY A 78 -29.34 14.30 2.95
C GLY A 78 -29.36 12.85 2.44
N ILE A 79 -28.21 12.18 2.36
CA ILE A 79 -28.13 10.74 1.99
C ILE A 79 -28.65 9.88 3.14
N LYS A 80 -29.49 8.89 2.80
CA LYS A 80 -30.07 7.92 3.74
C LYS A 80 -29.97 6.52 3.16
N GLY A 81 -29.88 5.51 4.03
CA GLY A 81 -29.88 4.10 3.62
C GLY A 81 -28.55 3.59 3.08
N ILE A 82 -27.50 4.42 3.06
CA ILE A 82 -26.15 4.02 2.68
C ILE A 82 -25.24 4.27 3.88
N LYS A 83 -24.35 3.31 4.16
CA LYS A 83 -23.35 3.42 5.21
C LYS A 83 -22.35 4.52 4.89
N ILE A 84 -22.28 5.55 5.73
CA ILE A 84 -21.36 6.68 5.55
C ILE A 84 -20.17 6.50 6.49
N ILE A 85 -18.97 6.41 5.92
CA ILE A 85 -17.70 6.44 6.64
C ILE A 85 -17.00 7.74 6.31
N ALA A 86 -16.46 8.42 7.31
CA ALA A 86 -15.69 9.62 7.09
C ALA A 86 -14.28 9.52 7.65
N ASP A 87 -13.35 10.17 6.96
CA ASP A 87 -12.03 10.43 7.49
C ASP A 87 -12.08 11.49 8.59
N ASP A 88 -11.19 11.42 9.57
CA ASP A 88 -11.12 12.41 10.65
C ASP A 88 -10.76 13.82 10.15
N SER A 89 -10.17 13.96 8.95
CA SER A 89 -9.91 15.24 8.30
C SER A 89 -11.14 16.13 8.13
N ILE A 90 -12.36 15.58 8.12
CA ILE A 90 -13.59 16.39 8.05
C ILE A 90 -13.78 17.27 9.29
N THR A 91 -13.07 16.96 10.39
CA THR A 91 -13.11 17.71 11.65
C THR A 91 -12.02 18.79 11.72
N SER A 92 -11.07 18.81 10.77
CA SER A 92 -9.94 19.74 10.74
C SER A 92 -10.32 21.18 10.34
N GLY A 93 -11.57 21.39 9.92
CA GLY A 93 -12.06 22.68 9.45
C GLY A 93 -13.58 22.78 9.52
N ALA A 94 -14.09 23.86 8.97
CA ALA A 94 -15.51 24.18 8.91
C ALA A 94 -15.83 24.81 7.55
N ASN A 95 -17.11 24.83 7.20
CA ASN A 95 -17.62 25.47 5.99
C ASN A 95 -17.01 24.93 4.68
N PHE A 96 -16.90 23.61 4.56
CA PHE A 96 -16.39 22.98 3.36
C PHE A 96 -17.32 23.16 2.16
N VAL A 97 -16.76 22.93 0.97
CA VAL A 97 -17.53 22.75 -0.27
C VAL A 97 -17.68 21.27 -0.57
N ALA A 98 -18.89 20.81 -0.84
CA ALA A 98 -19.16 19.43 -1.21
C ALA A 98 -20.19 19.37 -2.34
N GLY A 99 -20.29 18.25 -3.07
CA GLY A 99 -21.30 18.07 -4.10
C GLY A 99 -22.74 18.23 -3.58
N ALA A 100 -23.66 18.72 -4.40
CA ALA A 100 -25.04 18.98 -3.98
C ALA A 100 -26.04 17.83 -4.28
N ASN A 101 -25.54 16.63 -4.58
CA ASN A 101 -26.32 15.46 -5.01
C ASN A 101 -27.15 15.71 -6.29
N LYS A 102 -26.71 16.68 -7.09
CA LYS A 102 -27.30 17.06 -8.37
C LYS A 102 -26.18 17.49 -9.30
N ALA A 103 -26.26 17.06 -10.57
CA ALA A 103 -25.27 17.37 -11.59
C ALA A 103 -24.94 18.87 -11.62
N ASP A 104 -23.64 19.18 -11.76
CA ASP A 104 -23.07 20.53 -11.88
C ASP A 104 -23.37 21.48 -10.72
N THR A 105 -23.70 20.96 -9.53
CA THR A 105 -24.01 21.78 -8.36
C THR A 105 -23.26 21.33 -7.11
N HIS A 106 -22.88 22.31 -6.29
CA HIS A 106 -22.12 22.12 -5.07
C HIS A 106 -22.74 22.94 -3.93
N PHE A 107 -22.78 22.37 -2.73
CA PHE A 107 -23.06 23.10 -1.51
C PHE A 107 -21.81 23.85 -1.05
N ARG A 108 -22.01 25.08 -0.58
CA ARG A 108 -21.02 25.81 0.20
C ARG A 108 -21.40 25.77 1.67
N ASN A 109 -20.41 25.94 2.53
CA ASN A 109 -20.57 26.00 3.98
C ASN A 109 -21.12 24.70 4.58
N VAL A 110 -20.70 23.55 4.06
CA VAL A 110 -21.02 22.22 4.61
C VAL A 110 -20.22 21.99 5.89
N ASN A 111 -20.89 21.58 6.95
CA ASN A 111 -20.31 21.38 8.28
C ASN A 111 -20.73 20.04 8.86
N TYR A 112 -19.75 19.26 9.31
CA TYR A 112 -19.99 18.11 10.17
C TYR A 112 -20.03 18.56 11.65
N PRO A 113 -20.95 18.07 12.50
CA PRO A 113 -22.04 17.12 12.22
C PRO A 113 -23.39 17.80 11.88
N ARG A 114 -23.41 19.10 11.56
CA ARG A 114 -24.64 19.88 11.33
C ARG A 114 -25.42 19.39 10.10
N ASP A 115 -24.74 19.20 8.97
CA ASP A 115 -25.38 18.97 7.68
C ASP A 115 -25.44 17.48 7.28
N PHE A 116 -24.56 16.66 7.84
CA PHE A 116 -24.55 15.21 7.64
C PHE A 116 -23.98 14.49 8.85
N LYS A 117 -24.28 13.19 8.94
CA LYS A 117 -23.72 12.28 9.96
C LYS A 117 -22.98 11.14 9.27
N ALA A 118 -21.92 10.66 9.91
CA ALA A 118 -21.19 9.46 9.52
C ALA A 118 -21.42 8.39 10.60
N GLU A 119 -21.51 7.13 10.19
CA GLU A 119 -21.60 6.00 11.11
C GLU A 119 -20.27 5.78 11.84
N LEU A 120 -19.16 6.04 11.14
CA LEU A 120 -17.82 5.95 11.67
C LEU A 120 -16.98 7.11 11.15
N VAL A 121 -16.28 7.79 12.08
CA VAL A 121 -15.22 8.75 11.76
C VAL A 121 -13.91 8.12 12.24
N THR A 122 -12.98 7.88 11.32
CA THR A 122 -11.69 7.22 11.63
C THR A 122 -10.66 7.58 10.58
N ASP A 123 -9.38 7.47 10.93
CA ASP A 123 -8.28 7.66 9.97
C ASP A 123 -8.37 6.63 8.83
N ILE A 124 -8.72 7.13 7.65
CA ILE A 124 -8.69 6.41 6.38
C ILE A 124 -7.86 7.18 5.34
N ALA A 125 -7.10 8.19 5.77
CA ALA A 125 -6.30 9.03 4.88
C ALA A 125 -5.03 8.29 4.43
N GLN A 126 -4.69 8.46 3.15
CA GLN A 126 -3.38 8.09 2.63
C GLN A 126 -2.35 9.15 3.01
N ALA A 127 -1.32 8.72 3.75
CA ALA A 127 -0.21 9.59 4.12
C ALA A 127 0.61 10.01 2.88
N ARG A 128 1.13 11.24 2.92
CA ARG A 128 1.95 11.86 1.88
C ARG A 128 3.31 12.25 2.44
N ALA A 129 4.29 12.41 1.56
CA ALA A 129 5.56 13.03 1.94
C ALA A 129 5.29 14.46 2.47
N GLY A 130 5.91 14.81 3.59
CA GLY A 130 5.68 16.07 4.29
C GLY A 130 4.56 16.06 5.34
N ASP A 131 3.74 15.01 5.42
CA ASP A 131 2.80 14.87 6.53
C ASP A 131 3.58 14.64 7.85
N GLU A 132 2.94 14.90 8.99
CA GLU A 132 3.57 14.77 10.31
C GLU A 132 3.46 13.36 10.85
N CYS A 133 4.56 12.85 11.40
CA CYS A 133 4.58 11.57 12.08
C CYS A 133 3.71 11.62 13.34
N PRO A 134 2.73 10.72 13.50
CA PRO A 134 1.82 10.74 14.65
C PRO A 134 2.52 10.44 15.99
N LYS A 135 3.77 9.98 15.98
CA LYS A 135 4.56 9.69 17.19
C LYS A 135 5.49 10.81 17.61
N CYS A 136 6.09 11.53 16.66
CA CYS A 136 7.17 12.48 16.95
C CYS A 136 7.04 13.83 16.23
N GLY A 137 6.03 14.04 15.39
CA GLY A 137 5.82 15.29 14.65
C GLY A 137 6.80 15.55 13.50
N ALA A 138 7.83 14.72 13.32
CA ALA A 138 8.76 14.85 12.21
C ALA A 138 8.06 14.64 10.85
N LYS A 139 8.57 15.28 9.79
CA LYS A 139 8.01 15.18 8.44
C LYS A 139 8.32 13.80 7.83
N LEU A 140 7.29 13.17 7.27
CA LEU A 140 7.42 11.88 6.57
C LEU A 140 8.13 12.06 5.23
N SER A 141 9.04 11.15 4.89
CA SER A 141 9.64 11.02 3.56
C SER A 141 9.09 9.78 2.86
N SER A 142 8.96 9.83 1.54
CA SER A 142 8.54 8.67 0.73
C SER A 142 9.71 8.18 -0.13
N THR A 143 9.91 6.86 -0.16
CA THR A 143 10.83 6.19 -1.07
C THR A 143 10.17 4.95 -1.66
N ARG A 144 10.67 4.48 -2.79
CA ARG A 144 10.23 3.22 -3.40
C ARG A 144 11.06 2.07 -2.84
N GLY A 145 10.42 0.95 -2.60
CA GLY A 145 11.08 -0.26 -2.10
C GLY A 145 10.46 -1.50 -2.71
N ILE A 146 11.26 -2.55 -2.82
CA ILE A 146 10.81 -3.89 -3.21
C ILE A 146 10.65 -4.69 -1.91
N GLU A 147 9.44 -5.18 -1.63
CA GLU A 147 9.19 -6.04 -0.48
C GLU A 147 9.83 -7.42 -0.72
N VAL A 148 11.00 -7.65 -0.13
CA VAL A 148 11.72 -8.95 -0.22
C VAL A 148 11.33 -9.94 0.87
N GLY A 149 10.65 -9.48 1.93
CA GLY A 149 10.17 -10.34 2.99
C GLY A 149 9.15 -9.65 3.91
N HIS A 150 8.42 -10.47 4.65
CA HIS A 150 7.36 -10.03 5.56
C HIS A 150 7.31 -10.93 6.79
N VAL A 151 7.08 -10.34 7.96
CA VAL A 151 6.85 -11.07 9.21
C VAL A 151 5.48 -10.73 9.79
N PHE A 152 4.71 -11.75 10.15
CA PHE A 152 3.36 -11.61 10.68
C PHE A 152 3.26 -12.22 12.07
N LYS A 153 2.62 -11.48 12.99
CA LYS A 153 2.06 -12.05 14.22
C LYS A 153 0.64 -12.51 13.91
N LEU A 154 0.48 -13.81 13.65
CA LEU A 154 -0.82 -14.39 13.31
C LEU A 154 -1.73 -14.55 14.53
N GLY A 155 -1.16 -14.54 15.74
CA GLY A 155 -1.90 -14.79 16.96
C GLY A 155 -2.50 -16.20 16.93
N THR A 156 -3.80 -16.30 17.18
CA THR A 156 -4.52 -17.58 17.24
C THR A 156 -5.37 -17.86 16.00
N PHE A 157 -5.32 -17.00 14.99
CA PHE A 157 -6.23 -17.05 13.84
C PHE A 157 -6.25 -18.40 13.10
N LEU A 158 -5.08 -19.00 12.87
CA LEU A 158 -4.98 -20.30 12.21
C LEU A 158 -5.20 -21.46 13.18
N SER A 159 -4.65 -21.37 14.40
CA SER A 159 -4.76 -22.43 15.40
C SER A 159 -6.20 -22.68 15.83
N GLU A 160 -7.00 -21.63 16.02
CA GLU A 160 -8.44 -21.75 16.29
C GLU A 160 -9.20 -22.39 15.13
N LYS A 161 -8.90 -21.99 13.88
CA LYS A 161 -9.58 -22.51 12.68
C LYS A 161 -9.23 -23.95 12.35
N LEU A 162 -7.98 -24.36 12.59
CA LEU A 162 -7.46 -25.67 12.20
C LEU A 162 -7.41 -26.67 13.36
N GLY A 163 -7.81 -26.28 14.58
CA GLY A 163 -7.81 -27.19 15.72
C GLY A 163 -6.42 -27.42 16.33
N ALA A 164 -5.48 -26.48 16.21
CA ALA A 164 -4.12 -26.61 16.75
C ALA A 164 -4.02 -26.04 18.18
N PHE A 165 -4.20 -26.91 19.18
CA PHE A 165 -4.20 -26.55 20.60
C PHE A 165 -3.07 -27.26 21.36
N PHE A 166 -2.66 -26.69 22.49
CA PHE A 166 -1.76 -27.30 23.46
C PHE A 166 -2.36 -27.25 24.87
N ILE A 167 -1.93 -28.16 25.75
CA ILE A 167 -2.31 -28.14 27.16
C ILE A 167 -1.21 -27.41 27.94
N ASP A 168 -1.59 -26.39 28.70
CA ASP A 168 -0.65 -25.66 29.57
C ASP A 168 -0.31 -26.44 30.85
N GLN A 169 0.53 -25.84 31.70
CA GLN A 169 0.92 -26.43 32.98
C GLN A 169 -0.25 -26.61 33.96
N GLY A 170 -1.35 -25.86 33.80
CA GLY A 170 -2.56 -25.96 34.60
C GLY A 170 -3.57 -26.98 34.08
N GLY A 171 -3.28 -27.67 32.97
CA GLY A 171 -4.20 -28.61 32.34
C GLY A 171 -5.25 -27.96 31.43
N ALA A 172 -5.15 -26.65 31.17
CA ALA A 172 -6.07 -25.94 30.30
C ALA A 172 -5.63 -26.02 28.83
N SER A 173 -6.60 -26.18 27.93
CA SER A 173 -6.37 -26.20 26.48
C SER A 173 -6.36 -24.79 25.93
N HIS A 174 -5.28 -24.42 25.23
CA HIS A 174 -5.09 -23.12 24.61
C HIS A 174 -4.73 -23.26 23.13
N PRO A 175 -5.23 -22.36 22.25
CA PRO A 175 -4.77 -22.31 20.88
C PRO A 175 -3.30 -21.89 20.84
N ILE A 176 -2.53 -22.50 19.93
CA ILE A 176 -1.12 -22.14 19.75
C ILE A 176 -1.02 -20.70 19.22
N ILE A 177 -0.17 -19.88 19.83
CA ILE A 177 0.16 -18.55 19.32
C ILE A 177 1.17 -18.68 18.18
N MET A 178 0.86 -18.14 17.01
CA MET A 178 1.64 -18.34 15.79
C MET A 178 2.28 -17.05 15.27
N GLY A 179 3.48 -17.21 14.72
CA GLY A 179 4.15 -16.23 13.87
C GLY A 179 4.46 -16.85 12.51
N CYS A 180 4.57 -16.02 11.47
CA CYS A 180 4.97 -16.43 10.13
C CYS A 180 6.06 -15.49 9.60
N TYR A 181 7.06 -16.07 8.92
CA TYR A 181 8.23 -15.36 8.39
C TYR A 181 8.43 -15.80 6.95
N GLY A 182 8.33 -14.88 6.01
CA GLY A 182 8.48 -15.16 4.57
C GLY A 182 9.54 -14.29 3.93
N ILE A 183 10.37 -14.89 3.08
CA ILE A 183 11.33 -14.21 2.20
C ILE A 183 11.09 -14.72 0.78
N GLY A 184 10.89 -13.82 -0.17
CA GLY A 184 10.71 -14.19 -1.58
C GLY A 184 12.06 -14.33 -2.26
N LEU A 185 12.62 -15.54 -2.32
CA LEU A 185 13.99 -15.76 -2.86
C LEU A 185 14.16 -15.27 -4.30
N ASP A 186 13.21 -15.59 -5.19
CA ASP A 186 13.26 -15.16 -6.60
C ASP A 186 13.19 -13.64 -6.72
N ARG A 187 12.33 -13.01 -5.89
CA ARG A 187 12.20 -11.56 -5.84
C ARG A 187 13.43 -10.91 -5.23
N LEU A 188 14.06 -11.54 -4.24
CA LEU A 188 15.29 -11.06 -3.63
C LEU A 188 16.42 -11.04 -4.66
N LEU A 189 16.55 -12.10 -5.47
CA LEU A 189 17.53 -12.13 -6.55
C LEU A 189 17.31 -10.98 -7.55
N ALA A 190 16.08 -10.78 -8.00
CA ALA A 190 15.73 -9.66 -8.87
C ALA A 190 15.99 -8.28 -8.23
N ALA A 191 15.67 -8.13 -6.94
CA ALA A 191 15.92 -6.89 -6.19
C ALA A 191 17.42 -6.61 -6.04
N VAL A 192 18.26 -7.63 -5.88
CA VAL A 192 19.71 -7.47 -5.86
C VAL A 192 20.22 -6.97 -7.20
N ILE A 193 19.74 -7.53 -8.32
CA ILE A 193 20.11 -7.05 -9.66
C ILE A 193 19.64 -5.61 -9.88
N GLU A 194 18.39 -5.29 -9.53
CA GLU A 194 17.83 -3.94 -9.66
C GLU A 194 18.68 -2.89 -8.93
N LEU A 195 19.23 -3.24 -7.75
CA LEU A 195 20.09 -2.35 -6.97
C LEU A 195 21.56 -2.38 -7.39
N ASN A 196 22.01 -3.43 -8.06
CA ASN A 196 23.42 -3.66 -8.38
C ASN A 196 23.57 -4.04 -9.86
N HIS A 197 23.44 -3.03 -10.74
CA HIS A 197 23.72 -3.16 -12.16
C HIS A 197 24.27 -1.86 -12.73
N ASP A 198 24.89 -1.96 -13.89
CA ASP A 198 25.28 -0.82 -14.72
C ASP A 198 24.99 -1.11 -16.20
N ASP A 199 25.43 -0.22 -17.09
CA ASP A 199 25.23 -0.36 -18.54
C ASP A 199 25.92 -1.61 -19.13
N LYS A 200 26.82 -2.28 -18.40
CA LYS A 200 27.56 -3.47 -18.83
C LYS A 200 26.96 -4.76 -18.29
N GLY A 201 26.04 -4.68 -17.33
CA GLY A 201 25.28 -5.83 -16.84
C GLY A 201 25.17 -5.88 -15.31
N ILE A 202 25.13 -7.10 -14.80
CA ILE A 202 24.86 -7.37 -13.38
C ILE A 202 26.14 -7.20 -12.56
N LEU A 203 26.04 -6.47 -11.44
CA LEU A 203 27.10 -6.34 -10.44
C LEU A 203 26.76 -7.22 -9.24
N TRP A 204 27.07 -8.50 -9.33
CA TRP A 204 26.78 -9.43 -8.23
C TRP A 204 27.54 -9.06 -6.95
N PRO A 205 26.86 -9.00 -5.79
CA PRO A 205 27.56 -9.03 -4.51
C PRO A 205 28.37 -10.32 -4.41
N PHE A 206 29.59 -10.22 -3.89
CA PHE A 206 30.54 -11.34 -3.83
C PHE A 206 29.94 -12.62 -3.25
N SER A 207 29.12 -12.51 -2.21
CA SER A 207 28.49 -13.64 -1.50
C SER A 207 27.45 -14.42 -2.31
N ILE A 208 26.98 -13.89 -3.43
CA ILE A 208 25.95 -14.52 -4.29
C ILE A 208 26.33 -14.51 -5.77
N ALA A 209 27.56 -14.12 -6.09
CA ALA A 209 28.04 -14.20 -7.46
C ALA A 209 28.05 -15.67 -7.89
N PRO A 210 27.62 -15.99 -9.13
CA PRO A 210 27.58 -17.38 -9.59
C PRO A 210 28.98 -18.00 -9.66
N TYR A 211 30.00 -17.16 -9.89
CA TYR A 211 31.42 -17.47 -9.79
C TYR A 211 32.13 -16.19 -9.35
N HIS A 212 33.23 -16.33 -8.60
CA HIS A 212 34.00 -15.19 -8.14
C HIS A 212 34.93 -14.63 -9.23
N ILE A 213 35.43 -15.51 -10.10
CA ILE A 213 36.38 -15.17 -11.16
C ILE A 213 35.92 -15.78 -12.48
N TYR A 214 35.98 -14.99 -13.55
CA TYR A 214 35.84 -15.47 -14.92
C TYR A 214 37.22 -15.51 -15.58
N LEU A 215 37.74 -16.71 -15.82
CA LEU A 215 39.07 -16.93 -16.39
C LEU A 215 38.95 -17.19 -17.89
N CYS A 216 39.19 -16.15 -18.70
CA CYS A 216 39.04 -16.22 -20.15
C CYS A 216 40.41 -16.37 -20.87
N PRO A 217 40.79 -17.57 -21.35
CA PRO A 217 42.00 -17.76 -22.13
C PRO A 217 41.85 -17.14 -23.53
N LEU A 218 42.73 -16.21 -23.90
CA LEU A 218 42.66 -15.50 -25.19
C LEU A 218 43.19 -16.31 -26.39
N TYR A 219 44.14 -17.22 -26.16
CA TYR A 219 44.72 -18.06 -27.22
C TYR A 219 44.88 -19.52 -26.77
N GLN A 220 43.82 -20.30 -26.92
CA GLN A 220 43.72 -21.68 -26.43
C GLN A 220 44.63 -22.69 -27.15
N GLU A 221 45.09 -22.37 -28.36
CA GLU A 221 45.96 -23.27 -29.14
C GLU A 221 47.42 -23.24 -28.67
N SER A 222 47.78 -22.30 -27.79
CA SER A 222 49.12 -22.25 -27.18
C SER A 222 49.17 -23.15 -25.95
N SER A 223 50.02 -24.17 -26.01
CA SER A 223 50.30 -25.04 -24.87
C SER A 223 50.88 -24.30 -23.66
N GLU A 224 51.55 -23.17 -23.89
CA GLU A 224 52.02 -22.29 -22.81
C GLU A 224 50.84 -21.60 -22.11
N VAL A 225 49.86 -21.10 -22.87
CA VAL A 225 48.66 -20.45 -22.31
C VAL A 225 47.81 -21.48 -21.55
N GLU A 226 47.61 -22.67 -22.11
CA GLU A 226 46.87 -23.76 -21.47
C GLU A 226 47.49 -24.13 -20.11
N ALA A 227 48.80 -24.33 -20.04
CA ALA A 227 49.50 -24.66 -18.79
C ALA A 227 49.41 -23.54 -17.74
N ILE A 228 49.42 -22.28 -18.16
CA ILE A 228 49.26 -21.13 -17.25
C ILE A 228 47.83 -21.05 -16.71
N VAL A 229 46.83 -21.25 -17.58
CA VAL A 229 45.40 -21.22 -17.21
C VAL A 229 45.11 -22.28 -16.16
N GLU A 230 45.55 -23.52 -16.39
CA GLU A 230 45.35 -24.62 -15.44
C GLU A 230 46.00 -24.34 -14.08
N LYS A 231 47.22 -23.79 -14.10
CA LYS A 231 47.93 -23.40 -12.87
C LYS A 231 47.19 -22.30 -12.10
N VAL A 232 46.68 -21.28 -12.79
CA VAL A 232 45.93 -20.18 -12.18
C VAL A 232 44.60 -20.68 -11.63
N TYR A 233 43.86 -21.46 -12.42
CA TYR A 233 42.61 -22.09 -12.01
C TYR A 233 42.79 -22.90 -10.71
N SER A 234 43.75 -23.83 -10.70
CA SER A 234 44.07 -24.67 -9.53
C SER A 234 44.47 -23.83 -8.30
N ALA A 235 45.24 -22.76 -8.49
CA ALA A 235 45.65 -21.89 -7.39
C ALA A 235 44.47 -21.11 -6.78
N LEU A 236 43.55 -20.63 -7.61
CA LEU A 236 42.36 -19.90 -7.16
C LEU A 236 41.37 -20.82 -6.44
N GLU A 237 41.13 -22.02 -6.98
CA GLU A 237 40.29 -23.02 -6.32
C GLU A 237 40.87 -23.47 -4.97
N ALA A 238 42.21 -23.59 -4.86
CA ALA A 238 42.87 -23.92 -3.59
C ALA A 238 42.68 -22.85 -2.51
N GLU A 239 42.41 -21.60 -2.89
CA GLU A 239 42.05 -20.49 -2.00
C GLU A 239 40.53 -20.44 -1.72
N GLY A 240 39.74 -21.39 -2.26
CA GLY A 240 38.30 -21.48 -2.07
C GLY A 240 37.47 -20.59 -2.99
N LEU A 241 38.07 -20.07 -4.08
CA LEU A 241 37.37 -19.25 -5.06
C LEU A 241 36.78 -20.12 -6.16
N GLU A 242 35.46 -20.01 -6.37
CA GLU A 242 34.77 -20.56 -7.53
C GLU A 242 35.15 -19.81 -8.82
N VAL A 243 35.67 -20.53 -9.83
CA VAL A 243 36.17 -19.99 -11.11
C VAL A 243 35.36 -20.54 -12.29
N LEU A 244 34.95 -19.68 -13.22
CA LEU A 244 34.31 -19.98 -14.51
C LEU A 244 35.29 -19.90 -15.68
#